data_AF-A0AA88I620-F1
#
_entry.id   AF-A0AA88I620-F1
#
_cell.length_a   1.000
_cell.length_b   1.000
_cell.length_c   1.000
_cell.angle_alpha   90.00
_cell.angle_beta   90.00
_cell.angle_gamma   90.00
#
_symmetry.space_group_name_H-M   'P 1'
#
loop_
_entity.id
_entity.type
_entity.pdbx_description
1 polymer ?
#
loop_
_entity_poly.entity_id
_entity_poly.type
_entity_poly.pdbx_seq_one_letter_code
_entity_poly.pdbx_strand_id
1 'polypeptide(L)'
;MKFSVRTRGWHDSIQSHSLAPCIRLRQESHSTLAPGQLQTLGRFENPAQFSRSPMHTLIAKSKDTFLKCKLENVSIEIPASVQIGLQQLFEDEFESIYFPLEIELVDITVALKNDHGAHGGGVSKPTVYRISHLNLAQDSEGIFTVGESKVPISNSVFKDVTLEQHKLRSLEEENQSLKAQLASLAEYGNLRDEYLKVVEEKDSLMHTLQFLQEELIKSERLRSANQK
;
A
#
# COMPACT_ATOMS: atom_id res chain seq x y z
N MET A 1 -15.34 -43.80 6.79
CA MET A 1 -15.44 -43.24 5.42
C MET A 1 -14.26 -42.32 5.19
N LYS A 2 -13.43 -42.59 4.18
CA LYS A 2 -12.24 -41.80 3.86
C LYS A 2 -12.63 -40.80 2.78
N PHE A 3 -12.85 -39.54 3.14
CA PHE A 3 -13.13 -38.48 2.18
C PHE A 3 -11.86 -38.18 1.39
N SER A 4 -11.75 -38.74 0.19
CA SER A 4 -10.73 -38.37 -0.78
C SER A 4 -11.27 -37.20 -1.60
N VAL A 5 -11.09 -35.98 -1.12
CA VAL A 5 -11.22 -34.79 -1.95
C VAL A 5 -10.04 -34.81 -2.93
N ARG A 6 -10.26 -35.36 -4.13
CA ARG A 6 -9.31 -35.17 -5.23
C ARG A 6 -9.52 -33.76 -5.77
N THR A 7 -8.94 -32.77 -5.11
CA THR A 7 -8.59 -31.53 -5.80
C THR A 7 -7.63 -31.92 -6.91
N ARG A 8 -8.13 -32.01 -8.15
CA ARG A 8 -7.29 -32.14 -9.34
C ARG A 8 -6.54 -30.81 -9.49
N GLY A 9 -5.45 -30.70 -8.74
CA GLY A 9 -4.51 -29.62 -8.88
C GLY A 9 -3.76 -29.77 -10.20
N TRP A 10 -3.18 -28.67 -10.65
CA TRP A 10 -2.14 -28.65 -11.66
C TRP A 10 -1.03 -29.66 -11.26
N HIS A 11 -1.04 -30.86 -11.84
CA HIS A 11 0.08 -31.79 -11.68
C HIS A 11 1.07 -31.52 -12.81
N ASP A 12 1.93 -30.53 -12.61
CA ASP A 12 3.19 -30.50 -13.33
C ASP A 12 4.18 -31.32 -12.52
N SER A 13 4.90 -32.25 -13.17
CA SER A 13 6.14 -32.76 -12.60
C SER A 13 7.06 -31.56 -12.43
N ILE A 14 7.28 -31.15 -11.18
CA ILE A 14 8.12 -30.01 -10.83
C ILE A 14 9.54 -30.29 -11.32
N GLN A 15 9.87 -29.80 -12.52
CA GLN A 15 11.19 -29.28 -12.79
C GLN A 15 11.09 -27.76 -12.60
N SER A 16 11.34 -27.39 -11.34
CA SER A 16 11.90 -26.11 -10.86
C SER A 16 11.75 -24.86 -11.72
N HIS A 17 11.09 -23.84 -11.15
CA HIS A 17 11.46 -22.42 -11.28
C HIS A 17 11.80 -21.93 -12.69
N SER A 18 10.89 -22.08 -13.66
CA SER A 18 10.99 -21.27 -14.87
C SER A 18 10.63 -19.82 -14.51
N LEU A 19 11.63 -18.93 -14.49
CA LEU A 19 11.45 -17.47 -14.41
C LEU A 19 10.89 -16.87 -15.71
N ALA A 20 10.68 -17.70 -16.74
CA ALA A 20 10.16 -17.22 -18.01
C ALA A 20 8.67 -16.86 -17.88
N PRO A 21 8.22 -15.78 -18.52
CA PRO A 21 6.81 -15.44 -18.60
C PRO A 21 6.04 -16.59 -19.27
N CYS A 22 4.94 -17.01 -18.66
CA CYS A 22 4.16 -18.13 -19.17
C CYS A 22 2.66 -17.83 -19.10
N ILE A 23 1.96 -18.11 -20.21
CA ILE A 23 0.49 -18.12 -20.26
C ILE A 23 0.04 -19.53 -20.61
N ARG A 24 -0.90 -20.08 -19.84
CA ARG A 24 -1.43 -21.43 -20.04
C ARG A 24 -2.94 -21.43 -20.03
N LEU A 25 -3.53 -22.07 -21.04
CA LEU A 25 -4.97 -22.20 -21.20
C LEU A 25 -5.35 -23.69 -21.21
N ARG A 26 -6.33 -24.07 -20.40
CA ARG A 26 -6.87 -25.42 -20.30
C ARG A 26 -8.38 -25.41 -20.36
N GLN A 27 -8.95 -26.39 -21.03
CA GLN A 27 -10.38 -26.62 -21.07
C GLN A 27 -10.71 -27.84 -20.22
N GLU A 28 -11.61 -27.68 -19.24
CA GLU A 28 -12.15 -28.79 -18.45
C GLU A 28 -13.57 -29.08 -18.94
N SER A 29 -13.75 -30.24 -19.58
CA SER A 29 -15.07 -30.73 -19.96
C SER A 29 -15.74 -31.42 -18.77
N HIS A 30 -16.95 -30.98 -18.42
CA HIS A 30 -17.81 -31.67 -17.45
C HIS A 30 -18.42 -32.99 -17.97
N SER A 31 -18.21 -33.33 -19.25
CA SER A 31 -18.69 -34.60 -19.80
C SER A 31 -17.92 -35.76 -19.18
N THR A 32 -18.67 -36.83 -18.89
CA THR A 32 -18.29 -38.10 -18.27
C THR A 32 -17.26 -38.94 -19.06
N LEU A 33 -16.41 -38.28 -19.85
CA LEU A 33 -15.28 -38.91 -20.51
C LEU A 33 -14.16 -39.17 -19.50
N ALA A 34 -13.48 -40.30 -19.70
CA ALA A 34 -12.60 -40.94 -18.73
C ALA A 34 -11.63 -39.96 -18.03
N PRO A 35 -11.29 -40.22 -16.75
CA PRO A 35 -10.37 -39.40 -15.97
C PRO A 35 -8.96 -39.45 -16.58
N GLY A 36 -8.67 -38.55 -17.53
CA GLY A 36 -7.38 -38.53 -18.22
C GLY A 36 -7.25 -37.55 -19.39
N GLN A 37 -8.33 -37.01 -19.94
CA GLN A 37 -8.26 -36.05 -21.06
C GLN A 37 -8.45 -34.61 -20.61
N LEU A 38 -7.48 -34.05 -19.89
CA LEU A 38 -7.35 -32.59 -19.79
C LEU A 38 -6.75 -32.10 -21.11
N GLN A 39 -7.51 -31.34 -21.90
CA GLN A 39 -6.97 -30.74 -23.13
C GLN A 39 -6.27 -29.42 -22.77
N THR A 40 -4.95 -29.40 -22.87
CA THR A 40 -4.19 -28.15 -22.84
C THR A 40 -4.39 -27.46 -24.17
N LEU A 41 -5.09 -26.32 -24.16
CA LEU A 41 -5.36 -25.52 -25.37
C LEU A 41 -4.11 -24.77 -25.84
N GLY A 42 -3.22 -24.43 -24.93
CA GLY A 42 -1.94 -23.80 -25.26
C GLY A 42 -1.05 -23.55 -24.06
N ARG A 43 0.26 -23.57 -24.31
CA ARG A 43 1.31 -23.07 -23.43
C ARG A 43 2.14 -22.08 -24.23
N PHE A 44 2.20 -20.84 -23.76
CA PHE A 44 2.87 -19.74 -24.45
C PHE A 44 4.02 -19.28 -23.55
N GLU A 45 5.25 -19.59 -23.96
CA GLU A 45 6.48 -19.25 -23.21
C GLU A 45 7.16 -17.99 -23.77
N ASN A 46 6.66 -17.46 -24.89
CA ASN A 46 7.18 -16.26 -25.51
C ASN A 46 6.03 -15.41 -26.08
N PRO A 47 5.89 -14.12 -25.68
CA PRO A 47 4.87 -13.23 -26.20
C PRO A 47 4.98 -12.97 -27.72
N ALA A 48 6.11 -13.29 -28.37
CA ALA A 48 6.23 -13.18 -29.83
C ALA A 48 5.66 -14.40 -30.59
N GLN A 49 5.25 -15.47 -29.90
CA GLN A 49 4.80 -16.74 -30.50
C GLN A 49 3.29 -16.96 -30.38
N PHE A 50 2.47 -15.90 -30.38
CA PHE A 50 1.01 -16.02 -30.48
C PHE A 50 0.61 -16.68 -31.82
N SER A 51 0.51 -18.01 -31.85
CA SER A 51 0.15 -18.78 -33.03
C SER A 51 -1.37 -18.76 -33.28
N ARG A 52 -1.75 -17.95 -34.28
CA ARG A 52 -2.78 -18.05 -35.36
C ARG A 52 -4.17 -18.69 -35.17
N SER A 53 -4.51 -19.38 -34.09
CA SER A 53 -5.93 -19.69 -33.82
C SER A 53 -6.51 -18.53 -33.02
N PRO A 54 -7.38 -17.69 -33.59
CA PRO A 54 -7.87 -16.53 -32.88
C PRO A 54 -8.70 -17.00 -31.66
N MET A 55 -8.44 -16.42 -30.49
CA MET A 55 -8.99 -16.89 -29.21
C MET A 55 -10.51 -17.06 -29.23
N HIS A 56 -11.22 -16.23 -30.01
CA HIS A 56 -12.67 -16.35 -30.19
C HIS A 56 -13.11 -17.73 -30.71
N THR A 57 -12.31 -18.40 -31.55
CA THR A 57 -12.63 -19.74 -32.07
C THR A 57 -12.47 -20.82 -31.00
N LEU A 58 -11.50 -20.65 -30.10
CA LEU A 58 -11.31 -21.56 -28.97
C LEU A 58 -12.44 -21.37 -27.94
N ILE A 59 -12.78 -20.13 -27.65
CA ILE A 59 -13.86 -19.74 -26.73
C ILE A 59 -15.24 -20.17 -27.27
N ALA A 60 -15.49 -20.00 -28.57
CA ALA A 60 -16.76 -20.40 -29.19
C ALA A 60 -16.99 -21.91 -29.17
N LYS A 61 -15.93 -22.72 -29.13
CA LYS A 61 -16.01 -24.19 -29.04
C LYS A 61 -16.18 -24.70 -27.61
N SER A 62 -16.04 -23.83 -26.60
CA SER A 62 -15.97 -24.21 -25.19
C SER A 62 -17.22 -23.83 -24.39
N LYS A 63 -18.37 -23.58 -25.05
CA LYS A 63 -19.61 -23.08 -24.42
C LYS A 63 -20.09 -23.85 -23.18
N ASP A 64 -19.86 -25.17 -23.12
CA ASP A 64 -20.29 -26.03 -22.00
C ASP A 64 -19.13 -26.45 -21.07
N THR A 65 -17.98 -25.77 -21.16
CA THR A 65 -16.75 -26.21 -20.48
C THR A 65 -16.11 -25.09 -19.68
N PHE A 66 -15.46 -25.48 -18.59
CA PHE A 66 -14.79 -24.55 -17.69
C PHE A 66 -13.40 -24.21 -18.24
N LEU A 67 -13.13 -22.94 -18.51
CA LEU A 67 -11.82 -22.49 -18.96
C LEU A 67 -10.94 -22.18 -17.75
N LYS A 68 -9.68 -22.67 -17.77
CA LYS A 68 -8.68 -22.31 -16.76
C LYS A 68 -7.51 -21.60 -17.42
N CYS A 69 -7.19 -20.42 -16.92
CA CYS A 69 -6.10 -19.57 -17.35
C CYS A 69 -5.09 -19.43 -16.22
N LYS A 70 -3.80 -19.63 -16.52
CA LYS A 70 -2.72 -19.36 -15.58
C LYS A 70 -1.69 -18.45 -16.21
N LEU A 71 -1.39 -17.34 -15.56
CA LEU A 71 -0.34 -16.39 -15.95
C LEU A 71 0.74 -16.41 -14.87
N GLU A 72 1.99 -16.64 -15.27
CA GLU A 72 3.14 -16.72 -14.37
C GLU A 72 4.26 -15.79 -14.85
N ASN A 73 4.88 -15.04 -13.94
CA ASN A 73 6.08 -14.23 -14.19
C ASN A 73 5.94 -13.21 -15.33
N VAL A 74 4.76 -12.61 -15.49
CA VAL A 74 4.51 -11.64 -16.57
C VAL A 74 4.70 -10.22 -16.07
N SER A 75 5.50 -9.43 -16.78
CA SER A 75 5.64 -7.99 -16.58
C SER A 75 4.97 -7.26 -17.74
N ILE A 76 3.98 -6.42 -17.43
CA ILE A 76 3.20 -5.66 -18.42
C ILE A 76 3.44 -4.18 -18.16
N GLU A 77 3.85 -3.46 -19.21
CA GLU A 77 3.91 -2.00 -19.19
C GLU A 77 2.73 -1.43 -19.97
N ILE A 78 1.88 -0.64 -19.29
CA ILE A 78 0.70 -0.01 -19.88
C ILE A 78 0.91 1.50 -19.87
N PRO A 79 0.84 2.20 -21.02
CA PRO A 79 0.82 3.66 -21.05
C PRO A 79 -0.42 4.18 -20.31
N ALA A 80 -0.27 5.21 -19.49
CA ALA A 80 -1.35 5.75 -18.67
C ALA A 80 -2.54 6.24 -19.51
N SER A 81 -2.28 6.78 -20.71
CA SER A 81 -3.34 7.15 -21.66
C SER A 81 -4.26 6.00 -22.06
N VAL A 82 -3.76 4.76 -22.08
CA VAL A 82 -4.51 3.55 -22.47
C VAL A 82 -5.46 3.11 -21.35
N GLN A 83 -5.19 3.47 -20.10
CA GLN A 83 -6.06 3.12 -18.97
C GLN A 83 -7.48 3.67 -19.15
N ILE A 84 -7.59 4.93 -19.60
CA ILE A 84 -8.89 5.59 -19.81
C ILE A 84 -9.64 4.92 -20.97
N GLY A 85 -8.93 4.59 -22.06
CA GLY A 85 -9.52 3.88 -23.20
C GLY A 85 -9.93 2.44 -22.89
N LEU A 86 -9.20 1.74 -22.02
CA LEU A 86 -9.57 0.40 -21.57
C LEU A 86 -10.86 0.42 -20.76
N GLN A 87 -11.04 1.40 -19.87
CA GLN A 87 -12.27 1.53 -19.10
C GLN A 87 -13.49 1.68 -20.02
N GLN A 88 -13.39 2.52 -21.07
CA GLN A 88 -14.45 2.70 -22.07
C GLN A 88 -14.70 1.44 -22.92
N LEU A 89 -13.64 0.69 -23.25
CA LEU A 89 -13.75 -0.56 -24.02
C LEU A 89 -14.53 -1.67 -23.28
N PHE A 90 -14.47 -1.69 -21.95
CA PHE A 90 -15.23 -2.64 -21.12
C PHE A 90 -16.66 -2.16 -20.82
N GLU A 91 -16.97 -0.89 -21.07
CA GLU A 91 -18.29 -0.29 -20.85
C GLU A 91 -19.21 -0.42 -22.08
N ASP A 92 -18.66 -0.62 -23.30
CA ASP A 92 -19.44 -0.74 -24.53
C ASP A 92 -19.95 -2.17 -24.84
N GLU A 93 -21.23 -2.20 -25.21
CA GLU A 93 -22.12 -3.31 -25.56
C GLU A 93 -21.47 -4.55 -26.20
N PHE A 94 -21.33 -5.62 -25.40
CA PHE A 94 -21.39 -6.98 -25.92
C PHE A 94 -22.52 -7.73 -25.20
N GLU A 95 -23.40 -8.40 -25.95
CA GLU A 95 -24.19 -9.52 -25.41
C GLU A 95 -23.19 -10.56 -24.89
N SER A 96 -22.85 -10.42 -23.61
CA SER A 96 -21.74 -11.13 -23.01
C SER A 96 -22.14 -12.58 -22.84
N ILE A 97 -21.66 -13.43 -23.73
CA ILE A 97 -21.71 -14.88 -23.50
C ILE A 97 -20.73 -15.15 -22.37
N TYR A 98 -21.27 -15.23 -21.15
CA TYR A 98 -20.50 -15.60 -19.97
C TYR A 98 -20.22 -17.09 -20.01
N PHE A 99 -18.96 -17.46 -19.82
CA PHE A 99 -18.54 -18.84 -19.67
C PHE A 99 -17.80 -18.98 -18.34
N PRO A 100 -17.98 -20.12 -17.64
CA PRO A 100 -17.22 -20.37 -16.42
C PRO A 100 -15.70 -20.34 -16.67
N LEU A 101 -15.00 -19.47 -15.94
CA LEU A 101 -13.56 -19.20 -16.11
C LEU A 101 -12.84 -19.13 -14.76
N GLU A 102 -11.70 -19.80 -14.60
CA GLU A 102 -10.76 -19.60 -13.49
C GLU A 102 -9.48 -18.96 -14.01
N ILE A 103 -9.05 -17.87 -13.38
CA ILE A 103 -7.81 -17.15 -13.70
C ILE A 103 -6.92 -17.22 -12.47
N GLU A 104 -5.74 -17.80 -12.63
CA GLU A 104 -4.68 -17.80 -11.63
C GLU A 104 -3.53 -16.90 -12.10
N LEU A 105 -3.26 -15.85 -11.36
CA LEU A 105 -2.14 -14.93 -11.57
C LEU A 105 -1.06 -15.22 -10.54
N VAL A 106 0.18 -15.43 -10.98
CA VAL A 106 1.34 -15.71 -10.11
C VAL A 106 2.50 -14.82 -10.51
N ASP A 107 2.99 -14.02 -9.58
CA ASP A 107 4.12 -13.10 -9.80
C ASP A 107 3.96 -12.20 -11.04
N ILE A 108 2.85 -11.46 -11.08
CA ILE A 108 2.55 -10.48 -12.13
C ILE A 108 2.97 -9.08 -11.68
N THR A 109 3.64 -8.34 -12.57
CA THR A 109 3.97 -6.93 -12.36
C THR A 109 3.32 -6.09 -13.44
N VAL A 110 2.58 -5.06 -13.05
CA VAL A 110 1.94 -4.10 -13.96
C VAL A 110 2.51 -2.72 -13.68
N ALA A 111 3.21 -2.13 -14.64
CA ALA A 111 3.75 -0.78 -14.54
C ALA A 111 2.93 0.17 -15.40
N LEU A 112 2.38 1.22 -14.79
CA LEU A 112 1.73 2.32 -15.50
C LEU A 112 2.78 3.38 -15.84
N LYS A 113 3.00 3.57 -17.15
CA LYS A 113 3.95 4.55 -17.67
C LYS A 113 3.22 5.84 -18.04
N ASN A 114 3.57 6.94 -17.40
CA ASN A 114 3.05 8.25 -17.79
C ASN A 114 3.62 8.65 -19.16
N ASP A 115 2.75 8.76 -20.14
CA ASP A 115 3.04 9.15 -21.52
C ASP A 115 2.57 10.57 -21.86
N HIS A 116 1.96 11.26 -20.89
CA HIS A 116 1.68 12.69 -21.02
C HIS A 116 3.00 13.48 -21.03
N GLY A 117 3.23 14.20 -22.14
CA GLY A 117 4.41 15.04 -22.34
C GLY A 117 4.60 16.09 -21.26
N ALA A 118 5.82 16.60 -21.16
CA ALA A 118 6.37 17.50 -20.14
C ALA A 118 5.71 18.90 -20.03
N HIS A 119 4.38 18.97 -19.99
CA HIS A 119 3.59 20.19 -19.83
C HIS A 119 2.69 20.06 -18.60
N GLY A 120 3.32 19.91 -17.44
CA GLY A 120 2.59 19.82 -16.18
C GLY A 120 3.44 19.37 -14.99
N GLY A 121 4.53 20.09 -14.70
CA GLY A 121 5.06 20.35 -13.34
C GLY A 121 5.20 19.25 -12.27
N GLY A 122 5.04 17.97 -12.57
CA GLY A 122 5.12 16.90 -11.58
C GLY A 122 5.66 15.63 -12.21
N VAL A 123 6.87 15.23 -11.83
CA VAL A 123 7.42 13.91 -12.15
C VAL A 123 6.64 12.90 -11.29
N SER A 124 5.44 12.52 -11.73
CA SER A 124 4.68 11.44 -11.10
C SER A 124 5.45 10.14 -11.32
N LYS A 125 5.96 9.57 -10.22
CA LYS A 125 6.64 8.27 -10.25
C LYS A 125 5.72 7.23 -10.92
N PRO A 126 6.26 6.33 -11.76
CA PRO A 126 5.46 5.28 -12.37
C PRO A 126 4.78 4.44 -11.28
N THR A 127 3.47 4.27 -11.40
CA THR A 127 2.70 3.45 -10.47
C THR A 127 2.91 2.00 -10.85
N VAL A 128 3.55 1.23 -9.97
CA VAL A 128 3.85 -0.19 -10.18
C VAL A 128 2.98 -1.01 -9.24
N TYR A 129 2.13 -1.86 -9.81
CA TYR A 129 1.33 -2.84 -9.09
C TYR A 129 2.01 -4.20 -9.17
N ARG A 130 2.16 -4.85 -8.01
CA ARG A 130 2.73 -6.19 -7.92
C ARG A 130 1.70 -7.15 -7.36
N ILE A 131 1.34 -8.15 -8.15
CA ILE A 131 0.40 -9.21 -7.79
C ILE A 131 1.21 -10.48 -7.54
N SER A 132 1.43 -10.82 -6.27
CA SER A 132 2.13 -12.06 -5.92
C SER A 132 1.30 -13.30 -6.27
N HIS A 133 0.02 -13.30 -5.89
CA HIS A 133 -0.92 -14.36 -6.25
C HIS A 133 -2.36 -13.86 -6.19
N LEU A 134 -3.13 -14.11 -7.25
CA LEU A 134 -4.54 -13.76 -7.31
C LEU A 134 -5.32 -14.84 -8.07
N ASN A 135 -6.38 -15.34 -7.45
CA ASN A 135 -7.32 -16.27 -8.06
C ASN A 135 -8.63 -15.53 -8.35
N LEU A 136 -9.10 -15.58 -9.58
CA LEU A 136 -10.41 -15.08 -9.99
C LEU A 136 -11.21 -16.22 -10.57
N ALA A 137 -12.50 -16.28 -10.24
CA ALA A 137 -13.43 -17.21 -10.88
C ALA A 137 -14.64 -16.43 -11.40
N GLN A 138 -14.97 -16.62 -12.67
CA GLN A 138 -16.20 -16.17 -13.29
C GLN A 138 -17.17 -17.35 -13.35
N ASP A 139 -18.40 -17.15 -12.92
CA ASP A 139 -19.46 -18.15 -13.08
C ASP A 139 -20.19 -18.01 -14.43
N SER A 140 -21.18 -18.88 -14.66
CA SER A 140 -22.01 -18.86 -15.87
C SER A 140 -22.94 -17.64 -15.96
N GLU A 141 -23.10 -16.89 -14.87
CA GLU A 141 -23.88 -15.64 -14.82
C GLU A 141 -23.00 -14.42 -15.08
N GLY A 142 -21.68 -14.62 -15.22
CA GLY A 142 -20.72 -13.58 -15.50
C GLY A 142 -20.14 -12.90 -14.26
N ILE A 143 -20.48 -13.35 -13.06
CA ILE A 143 -20.04 -12.76 -11.80
C ILE A 143 -18.60 -13.19 -11.50
N PHE A 144 -17.72 -12.21 -11.31
CA PHE A 144 -16.35 -12.47 -10.86
C PHE A 144 -16.28 -12.54 -9.34
N THR A 145 -15.71 -13.64 -8.85
CA THR A 145 -15.40 -13.86 -7.44
C THR A 145 -13.89 -13.94 -7.26
N VAL A 146 -13.38 -13.26 -6.22
CA VAL A 146 -11.97 -13.35 -5.82
C VAL A 146 -11.83 -14.57 -4.93
N GLY A 147 -11.09 -15.57 -5.39
CA GLY A 147 -10.83 -16.80 -4.66
C GLY A 147 -9.74 -16.62 -3.60
N GLU A 148 -9.76 -17.47 -2.57
CA GLU A 148 -8.71 -17.49 -1.55
C GLU A 148 -7.34 -17.75 -2.20
N SER A 149 -6.35 -16.94 -1.84
CA SER A 149 -4.97 -17.15 -2.28
C SER A 149 -4.42 -18.41 -1.61
N LYS A 150 -4.00 -19.39 -2.42
CA LYS A 150 -3.43 -20.66 -1.95
C LYS A 150 -1.93 -20.56 -1.64
N VAL A 151 -1.35 -19.36 -1.67
CA VAL A 151 0.04 -19.16 -1.29
C VAL A 151 0.15 -19.35 0.22
N PRO A 152 0.89 -20.35 0.71
CA PRO A 152 1.29 -20.34 2.10
C PRO A 152 2.06 -19.04 2.30
N ILE A 153 1.53 -18.15 3.14
CA ILE A 153 2.14 -16.87 3.46
C ILE A 153 3.61 -17.14 3.73
N SER A 154 4.48 -16.77 2.78
CA SER A 154 5.92 -16.82 3.02
C SER A 154 6.14 -15.92 4.24
N ASN A 155 6.77 -16.48 5.27
CA ASN A 155 7.12 -15.79 6.51
C ASN A 155 7.99 -14.52 6.30
N SER A 156 8.30 -14.14 5.06
CA SER A 156 8.84 -12.84 4.69
C SER A 156 7.86 -11.68 4.94
N VAL A 157 6.54 -11.87 4.80
CA VAL A 157 5.56 -10.83 5.13
C VAL A 157 5.51 -10.59 6.64
N PHE A 158 5.71 -11.64 7.44
CA PHE A 158 5.81 -11.51 8.89
C PHE A 158 7.10 -10.84 9.36
N LYS A 159 8.21 -10.95 8.63
CA LYS A 159 9.45 -10.21 8.98
C LYS A 159 9.30 -8.70 8.77
N ASP A 160 8.63 -8.27 7.69
CA ASP A 160 8.36 -6.84 7.46
C ASP A 160 7.31 -6.28 8.43
N VAL A 161 6.26 -7.04 8.76
CA VAL A 161 5.28 -6.61 9.77
C VAL A 161 5.93 -6.48 11.15
N THR A 162 6.88 -7.35 11.50
CA THR A 162 7.60 -7.25 12.77
C THR A 162 8.55 -6.05 12.80
N LEU A 163 9.20 -5.73 11.67
CA LEU A 163 10.09 -4.57 11.54
C LEU A 163 9.32 -3.25 11.58
N GLU A 164 8.20 -3.16 10.87
CA GLU A 164 7.31 -1.99 10.89
C GLU A 164 6.60 -1.85 12.25
N GLN A 165 6.21 -2.94 12.92
CA GLN A 165 5.70 -2.88 14.30
C GLN A 165 6.77 -2.42 15.30
N HIS A 166 8.02 -2.87 15.17
CA HIS A 166 9.11 -2.42 16.02
C HIS A 166 9.45 -0.95 15.77
N LYS A 167 9.39 -0.50 14.51
CA LYS A 167 9.60 0.89 14.11
C LYS A 167 8.47 1.80 14.61
N LEU A 168 7.22 1.36 14.51
CA LEU A 168 6.07 2.05 15.08
C LEU A 168 6.19 2.20 16.60
N ARG A 169 6.54 1.12 17.30
CA ARG A 169 6.76 1.17 18.76
C ARG A 169 7.91 2.12 19.13
N SER A 170 9.02 2.07 18.39
CA SER A 170 10.14 2.98 18.60
C SER A 170 9.76 4.45 18.37
N LEU A 171 8.95 4.72 17.34
CA LEU A 171 8.44 6.07 17.06
C LEU A 171 7.43 6.54 18.11
N GLU A 172 6.60 5.63 18.65
CA GLU A 172 5.67 5.93 19.74
C GLU A 172 6.41 6.29 21.03
N GLU A 173 7.46 5.53 21.38
CA GLU A 173 8.33 5.81 22.52
C GLU A 173 9.06 7.15 22.36
N GLU A 174 9.58 7.44 21.17
CA GLU A 174 10.21 8.73 20.86
C GLU A 174 9.19 9.88 20.95
N ASN A 175 7.98 9.70 20.41
CA ASN A 175 6.91 10.70 20.48
C ASN A 175 6.47 10.96 21.93
N GLN A 176 6.41 9.92 22.77
CA GLN A 176 6.10 10.05 24.18
C GLN A 176 7.21 10.75 24.95
N SER A 177 8.49 10.45 24.63
CA SER A 177 9.65 11.15 25.18
C SER A 177 9.66 12.63 24.80
N LEU A 178 9.40 12.94 23.53
CA LEU A 178 9.30 14.32 23.04
C LEU A 178 8.15 15.08 23.70
N LYS A 179 7.00 14.43 23.92
CA LYS A 179 5.88 15.03 24.67
C LYS A 179 6.26 15.32 26.12
N ALA A 180 7.00 14.42 26.77
CA ALA A 180 7.49 14.65 28.13
C ALA A 180 8.51 15.81 28.17
N GLN A 181 9.41 15.91 27.19
CA GLN A 181 10.35 17.03 27.08
C GLN A 181 9.61 18.36 26.86
N LEU A 182 8.61 18.39 25.97
CA LEU A 182 7.75 19.56 25.75
C LEU A 182 7.02 19.98 27.03
N ALA A 183 6.52 19.03 27.82
CA ALA A 183 5.89 19.31 29.11
C ALA A 183 6.88 19.97 30.08
N SER A 184 8.10 19.43 30.18
CA SER A 184 9.14 20.02 31.04
C SER A 184 9.56 21.43 30.59
N LEU A 185 9.61 21.68 29.27
CA LEU A 185 9.90 23.01 28.73
C LEU A 185 8.78 24.02 29.03
N ALA A 186 7.53 23.58 29.06
CA ALA A 186 6.42 24.42 29.49
C ALA A 186 6.55 24.82 30.97
N GLU A 187 7.01 23.91 31.84
CA GLU A 187 7.31 24.23 33.24
C GLU A 187 8.43 25.28 33.38
N TYR A 188 9.47 25.20 32.55
CA TYR A 188 10.50 26.24 32.48
C TYR A 188 9.93 27.60 32.03
N GLY A 189 8.96 27.61 31.14
CA GLY A 189 8.23 28.82 30.75
C GLY A 189 7.53 29.48 31.95
N ASN A 190 6.80 28.69 32.73
CA ASN A 190 6.12 29.17 33.94
C ASN A 190 7.11 29.72 34.98
N LEU A 191 8.23 29.02 35.20
CA LEU A 191 9.26 29.46 36.15
C LEU A 191 9.96 30.76 35.68
N ARG A 192 10.15 30.93 34.37
CA ARG A 192 10.67 32.18 33.79
C ARG A 192 9.72 33.34 34.04
N ASP A 193 8.42 33.14 33.88
CA ASP A 193 7.41 34.18 34.11
C ASP A 193 7.33 34.56 35.60
N GLU A 194 7.45 33.58 36.50
CA GLU A 194 7.55 33.84 37.95
C GLU A 194 8.82 34.61 38.30
N TYR A 195 9.97 34.24 37.73
CA TYR A 195 11.23 34.97 37.90
C TYR A 195 11.11 36.42 37.43
N LEU A 196 10.46 36.67 36.27
CA LEU A 196 10.23 38.02 35.77
C LEU A 196 9.40 38.87 36.74
N LYS A 197 8.34 38.32 37.33
CA LYS A 197 7.55 39.02 38.36
C LYS A 197 8.38 39.39 39.59
N VAL A 198 9.20 38.46 40.07
CA VAL A 198 10.09 38.72 41.22
C VAL A 198 11.10 39.82 40.90
N VAL A 199 11.61 39.88 39.66
CA VAL A 199 12.51 40.96 39.22
C VAL A 199 11.79 42.31 39.19
N GLU A 200 10.56 42.37 38.68
CA GLU A 200 9.74 43.59 38.68
C GLU A 200 9.43 44.09 40.11
N GLU A 201 9.10 43.18 41.03
CA GLU A 201 8.90 43.49 42.44
C GLU A 201 10.19 44.01 43.09
N LYS A 202 11.32 43.36 42.82
CA LYS A 202 12.65 43.79 43.31
C LYS A 202 13.00 45.19 42.81
N ASP A 203 12.73 45.49 41.53
CA ASP A 203 12.97 46.83 40.97
C ASP A 203 12.05 47.88 41.59
N SER A 204 10.77 47.55 41.83
CA SER A 204 9.81 48.43 42.51
C SER A 204 10.22 48.74 43.95
N LEU A 205 10.67 47.72 44.70
CA LEU A 205 11.18 47.88 46.06
C LEU A 205 12.46 48.72 46.08
N MET A 206 13.37 48.49 45.13
CA MET A 206 14.60 49.26 45.00
C MET A 206 14.33 50.75 44.74
N HIS A 207 13.37 51.07 43.87
CA HIS A 207 12.93 52.46 43.66
C HIS A 207 12.34 53.09 44.92
N THR A 208 11.50 52.35 45.66
CA THR A 208 10.91 52.83 46.91
C THR A 208 11.98 53.09 47.97
N LEU A 209 12.98 52.21 48.05
CA LEU A 209 14.09 52.32 49.00
C LEU A 209 14.98 53.52 48.67
N GLN A 210 15.28 53.75 47.39
CA GLN A 210 15.99 54.96 46.94
C GLN A 210 15.23 56.24 47.31
N PHE A 211 13.92 56.28 47.03
CA PHE A 211 13.09 57.43 47.38
C PHE A 211 13.10 57.73 48.89
N LEU A 212 12.97 56.68 49.72
CA LEU A 212 13.03 56.83 51.17
C LEU A 212 14.41 57.29 51.67
N GLN A 213 15.50 56.79 51.06
CA GLN A 213 16.85 57.27 51.36
C GLN A 213 17.03 58.75 51.04
N GLU A 214 16.54 59.20 49.88
CA GLU A 214 16.60 60.61 49.48
C GLU A 214 15.82 61.53 50.43
N GLU A 215 14.60 61.13 50.81
CA GLU A 215 13.80 61.88 51.78
C GLU A 215 14.43 61.90 53.17
N LEU A 216 15.07 60.79 53.60
CA LEU A 216 15.78 60.74 54.88
C LEU A 216 16.97 61.71 54.89
N ILE A 217 17.81 61.68 53.85
CA ILE A 217 18.93 62.62 53.66
C ILE A 217 18.45 64.07 53.65
N LYS A 218 17.35 64.35 52.95
CA LYS A 218 16.73 65.69 52.90
C LYS A 218 16.25 66.13 54.28
N SER A 219 15.62 65.25 55.04
CA SER A 219 15.16 65.53 56.41
C SER A 219 16.31 65.81 57.39
N GLU A 220 17.44 65.11 57.25
CA GLU A 220 18.64 65.31 58.06
C GLU A 220 19.31 66.65 57.75
N ARG A 221 19.38 67.02 56.46
CA ARG A 221 19.87 68.34 56.04
C ARG A 221 19.02 69.47 56.60
N LEU A 222 17.69 69.34 56.55
CA LEU A 222 16.77 70.33 57.12
C LEU A 222 16.89 70.44 58.65
N ARG A 223 17.02 69.30 59.36
CA ARG A 223 17.27 69.30 60.81
C ARG A 223 18.59 69.98 61.17
N SER A 224 19.65 69.71 60.41
CA SER A 224 20.97 70.32 60.61
C SER A 224 20.97 71.83 60.33
N ALA A 225 20.10 72.30 59.42
CA ALA A 225 19.94 73.72 59.12
C ALA A 225 19.16 74.48 60.21
N ASN A 226 18.18 73.85 60.86
CA ASN A 226 17.35 74.46 61.90
C ASN A 226 18.00 74.47 63.30
N GLN A 227 19.16 73.82 63.49
CA GLN A 227 19.92 73.80 64.74
C GLN A 227 21.05 74.84 64.83
N LYS A 228 21.20 75.69 63.80
CA LYS A 228 22.11 76.85 63.78
C LYS A 228 21.32 78.15 63.92
#